data_AF-A0A3B6PEP4-F1
#
_entry.id   AF-A0A3B6PEP4-F1
#
_cell.length_a   1.000
_cell.length_b   1.000
_cell.length_c   1.000
_cell.angle_alpha   90.00
_cell.angle_beta   90.00
_cell.angle_gamma   90.00
#
_symmetry.space_group_name_H-M   'P 1'
#
loop_
_entity.id
_entity.type
_entity.pdbx_description
1 polymer ?
#
loop_
_entity_poly.entity_id
_entity_poly.type
_entity_poly.pdbx_seq_one_letter_code
_entity_poly.pdbx_strand_id
1 'polypeptide(L)'
;MSSWSPPGRSFLLFGAKINVTGCGFDVLMLEHDTGTSSKVCSITCPGHEITETTARQDCNGTWCCSVPFWYNHHGFQFRFVRRRGEESRGHHTSSLWNKISVITDYANLQWNVVDRPRCVDAEGDAATYACLSNQSSCTDSPFIDGGYSCSCNGGYVGNPSVPDGCSRDKGYNPIQ
;
A
#
# COMPACT_ATOMS: atom_id res chain seq x y z
N MET A 1 17.90 0.99 2.73
CA MET A 1 16.77 1.83 3.16
C MET A 1 15.50 1.22 2.58
N SER A 2 14.47 1.02 3.40
CA SER A 2 13.20 0.44 2.94
C SER A 2 12.20 1.57 2.75
N SER A 3 11.89 1.91 1.51
CA SER A 3 10.99 3.00 1.14
C SER A 3 10.06 2.56 0.03
N TRP A 4 8.90 3.19 -0.04
CA TRP A 4 7.97 3.06 -1.15
C TRP A 4 7.64 4.44 -1.71
N SER A 5 7.59 4.52 -3.03
CA SER A 5 7.14 5.70 -3.76
C SER A 5 6.28 5.22 -4.92
N PRO A 6 5.14 5.87 -5.18
CA PRO A 6 4.26 5.49 -6.27
C PRO A 6 4.98 5.66 -7.62
N PRO A 7 4.72 4.77 -8.59
CA PRO A 7 5.16 4.99 -9.96
C PRO A 7 4.48 6.22 -10.56
N GLY A 8 5.22 7.32 -10.69
CA GLY A 8 4.69 8.58 -11.19
C GLY A 8 3.55 9.12 -10.30
N ARG A 9 2.55 9.75 -10.94
CA ARG A 9 1.45 10.44 -10.25
C ARG A 9 0.13 9.66 -10.26
N SER A 10 0.10 8.55 -10.99
CA SER A 10 -1.14 7.79 -11.22
C SER A 10 -1.52 6.93 -10.03
N PHE A 11 -0.56 6.51 -9.21
CA PHE A 11 -0.79 5.51 -8.15
C PHE A 11 -0.75 6.14 -6.76
N LEU A 12 -1.57 5.59 -5.87
CA LEU A 12 -1.57 5.90 -4.45
C LEU A 12 -1.73 4.61 -3.64
N LEU A 13 -1.15 4.57 -2.44
CA LEU A 13 -1.35 3.45 -1.52
C LEU A 13 -2.62 3.70 -0.70
N PHE A 14 -3.70 3.00 -1.04
CA PHE A 14 -4.98 3.17 -0.36
C PHE A 14 -4.99 2.50 1.01
N GLY A 15 -4.35 1.34 1.12
CA GLY A 15 -4.19 0.66 2.39
C GLY A 15 -3.21 -0.48 2.29
N ALA A 16 -2.44 -0.71 3.35
CA ALA A 16 -1.46 -1.78 3.40
C ALA A 16 -1.23 -2.23 4.83
N LYS A 17 -0.65 -3.42 4.96
CA LYS A 17 -0.10 -3.89 6.22
C LYS A 17 1.30 -4.42 5.96
N ILE A 18 2.28 -3.82 6.61
CA ILE A 18 3.69 -4.17 6.44
C ILE A 18 4.22 -4.71 7.77
N ASN A 19 4.77 -5.91 7.73
CA ASN A 19 5.37 -6.57 8.88
C ASN A 19 6.88 -6.35 8.85
N VAL A 20 7.40 -5.74 9.91
CA VAL A 20 8.83 -5.55 10.14
C VAL A 20 9.25 -6.56 11.19
N THR A 21 10.14 -7.49 10.84
CA THR A 21 10.76 -8.43 11.78
C THR A 21 12.21 -8.06 12.03
N GLY A 22 12.65 -8.33 13.26
CA GLY A 22 14.00 -8.05 13.72
C GLY A 22 14.02 -8.00 15.24
N CYS A 23 14.99 -7.31 15.81
CA CYS A 23 15.13 -7.25 17.25
C CYS A 23 15.94 -6.04 17.69
N GLY A 24 15.48 -5.35 18.73
CA GLY A 24 16.25 -4.39 19.49
C GLY A 24 16.34 -2.97 18.90
N PHE A 25 15.29 -2.54 18.20
CA PHE A 25 15.25 -1.24 17.55
C PHE A 25 13.84 -0.66 17.50
N ASP A 26 13.79 0.66 17.31
CA ASP A 26 12.57 1.40 17.02
C ASP A 26 12.39 1.55 15.50
N VAL A 27 11.14 1.44 15.06
CA VAL A 27 10.74 1.70 13.67
C VAL A 27 10.09 3.07 13.63
N LEU A 28 10.70 3.98 12.87
CA LEU A 28 10.11 5.26 12.53
C LEU A 28 9.67 5.25 11.08
N MET A 29 8.54 5.88 10.80
CA MET A 29 8.03 6.11 9.46
C MET A 29 8.13 7.60 9.16
N LEU A 30 8.75 7.92 8.03
CA LEU A 30 8.75 9.25 7.44
C LEU A 30 7.72 9.27 6.31
N GLU A 31 6.69 10.07 6.44
CA GLU A 31 5.72 10.31 5.37
C GLU A 31 6.29 11.31 4.36
N HIS A 32 6.12 11.03 3.07
CA HIS A 32 6.64 11.92 2.02
C HIS A 32 5.85 13.22 1.90
N ASP A 33 4.52 13.18 2.10
CA ASP A 33 3.63 14.32 1.91
C ASP A 33 3.84 15.41 2.95
N THR A 34 3.90 14.99 4.21
CA THR A 34 3.99 15.90 5.36
C THR A 34 5.43 16.12 5.81
N GLY A 35 6.36 15.25 5.40
CA GLY A 35 7.71 15.18 5.94
C GLY A 35 7.74 14.79 7.43
N THR A 36 6.62 14.35 8.00
CA THR A 36 6.54 14.03 9.42
C THR A 36 7.15 12.67 9.70
N SER A 37 7.93 12.61 10.77
CA SER A 37 8.56 11.38 11.25
C SER A 37 7.87 10.93 12.52
N SER A 38 7.20 9.78 12.46
CA SER A 38 6.46 9.21 13.58
C SER A 38 7.04 7.84 13.95
N LYS A 39 7.22 7.60 15.25
CA LYS A 39 7.58 6.26 15.74
C LYS A 39 6.36 5.36 15.62
N VAL A 40 6.40 4.37 14.72
CA VAL A 40 5.27 3.47 14.48
C VAL A 40 5.29 2.27 15.42
N CYS A 41 6.47 1.81 15.84
CA CYS A 41 6.58 0.76 16.86
C CYS A 41 8.00 0.61 17.41
N SER A 42 8.11 -0.23 18.46
CA SER A 42 9.38 -0.72 19.00
C SER A 42 9.40 -2.24 18.89
N ILE A 43 10.52 -2.81 18.45
CA ILE A 43 10.69 -4.26 18.39
C ILE A 43 11.62 -4.69 19.53
N THR A 44 11.09 -5.51 20.45
CA THR A 44 11.80 -6.09 21.60
C THR A 44 12.08 -7.58 21.38
N CYS A 45 13.01 -8.12 22.16
CA CYS A 45 13.45 -9.50 22.01
C CYS A 45 13.92 -10.06 23.37
N PRO A 46 13.06 -10.79 24.10
CA PRO A 46 13.30 -11.20 25.48
C PRO A 46 14.28 -12.39 25.64
N GLY A 47 15.14 -12.67 24.65
CA GLY A 47 16.30 -13.55 24.79
C GLY A 47 16.12 -15.05 24.46
N HIS A 48 14.92 -15.48 24.04
CA HIS A 48 14.72 -16.83 23.50
C HIS A 48 14.97 -16.87 21.99
N GLU A 49 15.45 -18.00 21.47
CA GLU A 49 15.63 -18.18 20.04
C GLU A 49 14.27 -18.42 19.36
N ILE A 50 14.04 -17.70 18.26
CA ILE A 50 12.81 -17.82 17.47
C ILE A 50 13.13 -17.68 15.98
N THR A 51 12.30 -18.30 15.15
CA THR A 51 12.36 -18.20 13.68
C THR A 51 11.56 -16.99 13.18
N GLU A 52 11.88 -16.51 11.97
CA GLU A 52 11.16 -15.42 11.31
C GLU A 52 9.67 -15.75 11.08
N THR A 53 9.33 -17.03 10.87
CA THR A 53 7.95 -17.48 10.68
C THR A 53 7.15 -17.45 11.98
N THR A 54 7.72 -17.91 13.09
CA THR A 54 7.04 -17.86 14.40
C THR A 54 6.89 -16.42 14.88
N ALA A 55 7.89 -15.56 14.65
CA ALA A 55 7.79 -14.13 14.97
C ALA A 55 6.63 -13.44 14.23
N ARG A 56 6.28 -13.89 13.01
CA ARG A 56 5.16 -13.33 12.23
C ARG A 56 3.79 -13.80 12.65
N GLN A 57 3.69 -14.93 13.36
CA GLN A 57 2.41 -15.43 13.84
C GLN A 57 1.79 -14.47 14.88
N ASP A 58 2.63 -13.82 15.69
CA ASP A 58 2.21 -12.84 16.70
C ASP A 58 3.03 -11.54 16.57
N CYS A 59 2.65 -10.72 15.59
CA CYS A 59 3.40 -9.53 15.18
C CYS A 59 2.95 -8.26 15.92
N ASN A 60 3.24 -8.20 17.23
CA ASN A 60 2.69 -7.23 18.18
C ASN A 60 3.73 -6.33 18.89
N GLY A 61 4.99 -6.35 18.45
CA GLY A 61 6.11 -5.61 19.04
C GLY A 61 7.21 -6.51 19.61
N THR A 62 6.98 -7.82 19.78
CA THR A 62 8.03 -8.78 20.15
C THR A 62 8.51 -9.50 18.89
N TRP A 63 9.78 -9.35 18.53
CA TRP A 63 10.42 -9.88 17.30
C TRP A 63 9.82 -9.43 15.94
N CYS A 64 8.59 -8.93 15.94
CA CYS A 64 7.85 -8.50 14.78
C CYS A 64 6.91 -7.35 15.15
N CYS A 65 6.76 -6.38 14.27
CA CYS A 65 5.80 -5.30 14.38
C CYS A 65 5.02 -5.14 13.07
N SER A 66 3.68 -5.12 13.17
CA SER A 66 2.79 -4.81 12.05
C SER A 66 2.56 -3.31 11.99
N VAL A 67 2.84 -2.70 10.84
CA VAL A 67 2.58 -1.28 10.56
C VAL A 67 1.40 -1.19 9.60
N PRO A 68 0.20 -0.80 10.08
CA PRO A 68 -0.96 -0.59 9.23
C PRO A 68 -0.91 0.80 8.58
N PHE A 69 -1.32 0.86 7.32
CA PHE A 69 -1.49 2.08 6.54
C PHE A 69 -2.98 2.29 6.29
N TRP A 70 -3.48 3.45 6.72
CA TRP A 70 -4.90 3.79 6.66
C TRP A 70 -5.10 4.98 5.73
N TYR A 71 -5.61 4.71 4.53
CA TYR A 71 -6.04 5.67 3.52
C TYR A 71 -4.92 6.55 2.94
N ASN A 72 -4.82 6.56 1.61
CA ASN A 72 -4.10 7.50 0.75
C ASN A 72 -2.71 7.97 1.24
N HIS A 73 -1.70 7.15 1.01
CA HIS A 73 -0.29 7.57 1.16
C HIS A 73 0.38 7.72 -0.21
N HIS A 74 1.11 8.82 -0.43
CA HIS A 74 1.88 9.06 -1.67
C HIS A 74 3.37 8.69 -1.53
N GLY A 75 3.74 8.05 -0.43
CA GLY A 75 5.10 7.56 -0.23
C GLY A 75 5.48 7.53 1.25
N PHE A 76 6.35 6.60 1.59
CA PHE A 76 6.90 6.52 2.94
C PHE A 76 8.31 5.93 2.92
N GLN A 77 9.05 6.24 3.98
CA GLN A 77 10.35 5.64 4.25
C GLN A 77 10.40 5.14 5.70
N PHE A 78 10.85 3.89 5.87
CA PHE A 78 11.19 3.40 7.19
C PHE A 78 12.62 3.75 7.59
N ARG A 79 12.75 4.19 8.83
CA ARG A 79 14.03 4.40 9.52
C ARG A 79 14.08 3.51 10.75
N PHE A 80 15.16 2.74 10.87
CA PHE A 80 15.38 1.83 11.98
C PHE A 80 16.42 2.43 12.92
N VAL A 81 16.10 2.56 14.21
CA VAL A 81 16.98 3.17 15.22
C VAL A 81 17.24 2.16 16.33
N ARG A 82 18.50 1.70 16.44
CA ARG A 82 18.91 0.75 17.49
C ARG A 82 18.73 1.36 18.88
N ARG A 83 18.16 0.60 19.83
CA ARG A 83 18.07 1.03 21.23
C ARG A 83 19.35 0.69 21.99
N ARG A 84 19.92 1.67 22.71
CA ARG A 84 21.07 1.44 23.61
C ARG A 84 20.63 0.58 24.80
N GLY A 85 21.44 -0.41 25.16
CA GLY A 85 21.20 -1.30 26.31
C GLY A 85 20.53 -2.65 25.99
N GLU A 86 20.11 -2.88 24.75
CA GLU A 86 19.71 -4.22 24.29
C GLU A 86 20.90 -5.06 23.80
N GLU A 87 22.05 -4.45 23.52
CA GLU A 87 23.29 -5.10 23.03
C GLU A 87 23.84 -6.24 23.90
N SER A 88 23.36 -6.41 25.14
CA SER A 88 24.00 -7.25 26.17
C SER A 88 23.07 -8.22 26.91
N ARG A 89 21.80 -8.40 26.50
CA ARG A 89 20.82 -9.23 27.23
C ARG A 89 20.23 -10.44 26.47
N GLY A 90 20.62 -10.68 25.22
CA GLY A 90 20.14 -11.84 24.45
C GLY A 90 21.30 -12.64 23.89
N HIS A 91 21.25 -13.97 24.02
CA HIS A 91 22.12 -14.86 23.27
C HIS A 91 22.01 -14.54 21.76
N HIS A 92 23.14 -14.23 21.11
CA HIS A 92 23.24 -13.91 19.68
C HIS A 92 22.92 -15.11 18.75
N THR A 93 22.09 -16.06 19.18
CA THR A 93 21.80 -17.29 18.41
C THR A 93 20.64 -17.09 17.43
N SER A 94 19.69 -16.19 17.70
CA SER A 94 18.60 -15.93 16.74
C SER A 94 19.10 -15.13 15.53
N SER A 95 18.76 -15.63 14.34
CA SER A 95 19.03 -14.98 13.05
C SER A 95 18.43 -13.56 12.93
N LEU A 96 17.42 -13.21 13.73
CA LEU A 96 16.75 -11.92 13.72
C LEU A 96 17.57 -10.78 14.36
N TRP A 97 18.67 -11.09 15.04
CA TRP A 97 19.54 -10.09 15.66
C TRP A 97 20.27 -9.22 14.63
N ASN A 98 20.75 -9.86 13.56
CA ASN A 98 21.56 -9.23 12.52
C ASN A 98 20.78 -8.98 11.21
N LYS A 99 19.49 -9.31 11.17
CA LYS A 99 18.65 -9.21 9.98
C LYS A 99 17.37 -8.47 10.32
N ILE A 100 17.13 -7.38 9.59
CA ILE A 100 15.82 -6.73 9.53
C ILE A 100 15.13 -7.24 8.26
N SER A 101 13.90 -7.72 8.38
CA SER A 101 13.11 -8.18 7.25
C SER A 101 11.80 -7.41 7.22
N VAL A 102 11.48 -6.87 6.04
CA VAL A 102 10.31 -6.02 5.82
C VAL A 102 9.48 -6.71 4.75
N ILE A 103 8.30 -7.19 5.12
CA ILE A 103 7.42 -7.92 4.21
C ILE A 103 6.03 -7.31 4.24
N THR A 104 5.49 -7.07 3.05
CA THR A 104 4.10 -6.65 2.86
C THR A 104 3.18 -7.86 3.03
N ASP A 105 2.25 -7.77 3.97
CA ASP A 105 1.19 -8.76 4.18
C ASP A 105 0.13 -8.61 3.07
N TYR A 106 -0.39 -7.39 2.93
CA TYR A 106 -1.20 -6.98 1.77
C TYR A 106 -0.96 -5.50 1.45
N ALA A 107 -1.23 -5.13 0.19
CA ALA A 107 -1.26 -3.75 -0.26
C ALA A 107 -2.36 -3.56 -1.31
N ASN A 108 -3.18 -2.54 -1.10
CA ASN A 108 -4.21 -2.08 -2.03
C ASN A 108 -3.71 -0.77 -2.64
N LEU A 109 -3.45 -0.82 -3.94
CA LEU A 109 -3.11 0.36 -4.72
C LEU A 109 -4.35 0.84 -5.44
N GLN A 110 -4.59 2.14 -5.38
CA GLN A 110 -5.54 2.81 -6.26
C GLN A 110 -4.77 3.56 -7.33
N TRP A 111 -5.40 3.71 -8.49
CA TRP A 111 -4.79 4.42 -9.60
C TRP A 111 -5.80 5.26 -10.36
N ASN A 112 -5.31 6.33 -11.00
CA ASN A 112 -6.08 7.23 -11.83
C ASN A 112 -5.32 7.55 -13.13
N VAL A 113 -6.08 7.92 -14.16
CA VAL A 113 -5.58 8.52 -15.39
C VAL A 113 -5.28 9.98 -15.11
N VAL A 114 -4.08 10.43 -15.47
CA VAL A 114 -3.54 11.76 -15.08
C VAL A 114 -3.06 12.58 -16.28
N ASP A 115 -3.56 12.27 -17.48
CA ASP A 115 -3.32 13.03 -18.71
C ASP A 115 -4.09 14.36 -18.69
N ARG A 116 -5.27 14.37 -18.08
CA ARG A 116 -6.12 15.54 -17.85
C ARG A 116 -6.53 15.63 -16.38
N PRO A 117 -6.74 16.85 -15.83
CA PRO A 117 -6.97 17.02 -14.40
C PRO A 117 -8.38 16.62 -13.95
N ARG A 118 -9.38 16.68 -14.83
CA ARG A 118 -10.78 16.33 -14.56
C ARG A 118 -11.43 15.67 -15.78
N CYS A 119 -12.54 15.00 -15.56
CA CYS A 119 -13.37 14.38 -16.58
C CYS A 119 -13.81 15.35 -17.66
N VAL A 120 -14.27 16.55 -17.28
CA VAL A 120 -14.70 17.56 -18.26
C VAL A 120 -13.58 17.96 -19.22
N ASP A 121 -12.34 17.97 -18.73
CA ASP A 121 -11.15 18.29 -19.52
C ASP A 121 -10.71 17.08 -20.36
N ALA A 122 -10.97 15.86 -19.89
CA ALA A 122 -10.67 14.59 -20.57
C ALA A 122 -11.64 14.26 -21.70
N GLU A 123 -12.93 14.43 -21.47
CA GLU A 123 -13.99 14.21 -22.46
C GLU A 123 -13.88 15.19 -23.64
N GLY A 124 -13.30 16.37 -23.40
CA GLY A 124 -12.99 17.35 -24.44
C GLY A 124 -11.85 16.94 -25.38
N ASP A 125 -11.05 15.91 -25.05
CA ASP A 125 -9.94 15.40 -25.86
C ASP A 125 -10.13 13.92 -26.20
N ALA A 126 -10.90 13.65 -27.25
CA ALA A 126 -11.19 12.30 -27.72
C ALA A 126 -9.94 11.49 -28.12
N ALA A 127 -8.79 12.14 -28.36
CA ALA A 127 -7.57 11.43 -28.75
C ALA A 127 -6.87 10.75 -27.56
N THR A 128 -7.02 11.29 -26.35
CA THR A 128 -6.36 10.77 -25.13
C THR A 128 -7.34 10.23 -24.10
N TYR A 129 -8.65 10.48 -24.27
CA TYR A 129 -9.68 10.02 -23.34
C TYR A 129 -9.61 8.51 -23.09
N ALA A 130 -9.51 8.13 -21.82
CA ALA A 130 -9.24 6.76 -21.43
C ALA A 130 -10.49 5.90 -21.18
N CYS A 131 -11.69 6.47 -21.12
CA CYS A 131 -12.93 5.72 -20.88
C CYS A 131 -13.59 5.35 -22.22
N LEU A 132 -13.03 4.33 -22.88
CA LEU A 132 -13.35 4.01 -24.27
C LEU A 132 -14.65 3.21 -24.46
N SER A 133 -15.16 2.58 -23.41
CA SER A 133 -16.39 1.79 -23.49
C SER A 133 -17.63 2.68 -23.51
N ASN A 134 -18.58 2.42 -24.41
CA ASN A 134 -19.82 3.18 -24.51
C ASN A 134 -20.70 3.08 -23.25
N GLN A 135 -20.52 2.03 -22.44
CA GLN A 135 -21.20 1.84 -21.16
C GLN A 135 -20.27 2.11 -19.97
N SER A 136 -19.38 3.08 -20.14
CA SER A 136 -18.53 3.60 -19.07
C SER A 136 -18.81 5.07 -18.79
N SER A 137 -18.39 5.50 -17.61
CA SER A 137 -18.41 6.89 -17.20
C SER A 137 -17.08 7.26 -16.57
N CYS A 138 -16.80 8.56 -16.63
CA CYS A 138 -15.66 9.17 -15.98
C CYS A 138 -16.04 9.69 -14.60
N THR A 139 -15.14 9.57 -13.63
CA THR A 139 -15.28 10.20 -12.31
C THR A 139 -13.98 10.88 -11.91
N ASP A 140 -14.06 12.17 -11.56
CA ASP A 140 -12.93 12.94 -11.05
C ASP A 140 -12.33 12.22 -9.83
N SER A 141 -10.99 12.14 -9.76
CA SER A 141 -10.33 11.48 -8.63
C SER A 141 -10.57 12.28 -7.35
N PRO A 142 -11.19 11.68 -6.32
CA PRO A 142 -11.36 12.37 -5.03
C PRO A 142 -10.13 12.24 -4.13
N PHE A 143 -9.11 11.48 -4.55
CA PHE A 143 -8.00 11.04 -3.69
C PHE A 143 -6.61 11.41 -4.21
N ILE A 144 -6.47 11.71 -5.50
CA ILE A 144 -5.25 12.26 -6.08
C ILE A 144 -5.58 13.69 -6.51
N ASP A 145 -4.68 14.64 -6.22
CA ASP A 145 -4.74 16.00 -6.74
C ASP A 145 -4.63 15.98 -8.28
N GLY A 146 -5.78 15.83 -8.92
CA GLY A 146 -5.93 15.75 -10.36
C GLY A 146 -5.95 14.33 -10.91
N GLY A 147 -6.69 14.19 -12.01
CA GLY A 147 -6.91 12.94 -12.72
C GLY A 147 -8.34 12.45 -12.57
N TYR A 148 -8.63 11.37 -13.29
CA TYR A 148 -9.94 10.74 -13.29
C TYR A 148 -9.81 9.23 -13.35
N SER A 149 -10.90 8.55 -13.00
CA SER A 149 -11.04 7.11 -13.14
C SER A 149 -12.19 6.80 -14.09
N CYS A 150 -12.09 5.66 -14.77
CA CYS A 150 -13.15 5.13 -15.60
C CYS A 150 -13.85 4.01 -14.86
N SER A 151 -15.17 3.98 -14.87
CA SER A 151 -15.97 2.90 -14.32
C SER A 151 -17.06 2.47 -15.29
N CYS A 152 -17.42 1.19 -15.30
CA CYS A 152 -18.59 0.75 -16.04
C CYS A 152 -19.87 1.31 -15.38
N ASN A 153 -20.83 1.70 -16.19
CA ASN A 153 -22.12 2.21 -15.72
C ASN A 153 -22.88 1.14 -14.92
N GLY A 154 -23.83 1.57 -14.09
CA GLY A 154 -24.65 0.67 -13.28
C GLY A 154 -25.27 -0.46 -14.11
N GLY A 155 -25.07 -1.71 -13.66
CA GLY A 155 -25.51 -2.91 -14.38
C GLY A 155 -24.54 -3.41 -15.45
N TYR A 156 -23.34 -2.84 -15.56
CA TYR A 156 -22.28 -3.29 -16.45
C TYR A 156 -21.00 -3.62 -15.67
N VAL A 157 -20.28 -4.63 -16.13
CA VAL A 157 -18.99 -5.08 -15.59
C VAL A 157 -17.98 -5.28 -16.71
N GLY A 158 -16.69 -5.16 -16.37
CA GLY A 158 -15.58 -5.35 -17.30
C GLY A 158 -14.56 -4.22 -17.23
N ASN A 159 -13.88 -3.95 -18.34
CA ASN A 159 -12.84 -2.94 -18.41
C ASN A 159 -13.36 -1.70 -19.18
N PRO A 160 -13.59 -0.56 -18.49
CA PRO A 160 -14.10 0.64 -19.13
C PRO A 160 -13.09 1.32 -20.07
N SER A 161 -11.80 0.99 -19.96
CA SER A 161 -10.74 1.54 -20.82
C SER A 161 -10.52 0.77 -22.11
N VAL A 162 -11.40 -0.17 -22.43
CA VAL A 162 -11.36 -0.96 -23.67
C VAL A 162 -12.65 -0.69 -24.44
N PRO A 163 -12.61 -0.48 -25.78
CA PRO A 163 -13.82 -0.41 -26.60
C PRO A 163 -14.71 -1.63 -26.38
N ASP A 164 -16.01 -1.41 -26.15
CA ASP A 164 -17.00 -2.45 -25.79
C ASP A 164 -16.61 -3.32 -24.57
N GLY A 165 -15.69 -2.85 -23.73
CA GLY A 165 -15.17 -3.60 -22.59
C GLY A 165 -16.12 -3.68 -21.39
N CYS A 166 -17.19 -2.88 -21.38
CA CYS A 166 -18.26 -2.99 -20.39
C CYS A 166 -19.43 -3.78 -20.97
N SER A 167 -19.75 -4.90 -20.33
CA SER A 167 -20.84 -5.79 -20.73
C SER A 167 -21.89 -5.87 -19.63
N ARG A 168 -23.16 -6.13 -19.98
CA ARG A 168 -24.22 -6.25 -18.97
C ARG A 168 -23.85 -7.33 -17.96
N ASP A 169 -23.94 -6.96 -16.70
CA ASP A 169 -23.81 -7.92 -15.61
C ASP A 169 -24.96 -8.93 -15.73
N LYS A 170 -24.61 -10.18 -16.02
CA LYS A 170 -25.58 -11.28 -16.09
C LYS A 170 -25.99 -11.76 -14.70
N GLY A 171 -25.43 -11.17 -13.65
CA GLY A 171 -25.61 -11.59 -12.27
C GLY A 171 -24.93 -12.91 -11.97
N TYR A 172 -24.84 -13.24 -10.69
CA TYR A 172 -24.52 -14.59 -10.26
C TYR A 172 -25.73 -15.49 -10.55
N ASN A 173 -25.54 -16.52 -11.39
CA ASN A 173 -26.55 -17.56 -11.61
C ASN A 173 -26.17 -18.80 -10.77
N PRO A 174 -26.75 -18.99 -9.56
CA PRO A 174 -26.39 -20.11 -8.67
C PRO A 174 -26.73 -21.51 -9.21
N ILE A 175 -27.36 -21.60 -10.39
CA ILE A 175 -27.84 -22.84 -10.96
C ILE A 175 -27.39 -22.91 -12.43
N GLN A 176 -26.14 -23.30 -12.64
CA GLN A 176 -25.68 -23.80 -13.93
C GLN A 176 -24.64 -24.90 -13.72
#